data_AF-A0A1R1YFQ8-F1
#
_entry.id   AF-A0A1R1YFQ8-F1
#
_cell.length_a   1.000
_cell.length_b   1.000
_cell.length_c   1.000
_cell.angle_alpha   90.00
_cell.angle_beta   90.00
_cell.angle_gamma   90.00
#
_symmetry.space_group_name_H-M   'P 1'
#
loop_
_entity.id
_entity.type
_entity.pdbx_description
1 polymer ?
#
loop_
_entity_poly.entity_id
_entity_poly.type
_entity_poly.pdbx_seq_one_letter_code
_entity_poly.pdbx_strand_id
1 'polypeptide(L)'
;MEEDIITVNIPNFKEISITKMIELVAKQLKPLGEIKDISALCNKDRNVCIPYFIKVLLRKNAIDTELPLFLDHEDGRINIFYRGCKEACSYCKKDGDWKSEFSKLKKIKQKKIYE
;
A
#
# COMPACT_ATOMS: atom_id res chain seq x y z
N MET A 1 7.58 24.31 11.82
CA MET A 1 6.99 23.67 10.62
C MET A 1 6.70 22.24 11.03
N GLU A 2 5.43 21.86 11.13
CA GLU A 2 5.10 20.43 11.23
C GLU A 2 5.67 19.76 9.98
N GLU A 3 6.52 18.77 10.18
CA GLU A 3 7.09 18.03 9.07
C GLU A 3 5.92 17.32 8.37
N ASP A 4 5.73 17.54 7.06
CA ASP A 4 4.76 16.79 6.24
C ASP A 4 5.29 15.37 5.98
N ILE A 5 5.54 14.67 7.08
CA ILE A 5 5.98 13.30 7.13
C ILE A 5 4.74 12.44 7.27
N ILE A 6 4.64 11.49 6.36
CA ILE A 6 3.54 10.56 6.30
C ILE A 6 4.05 9.13 6.25
N THR A 7 3.35 8.28 7.00
CA THR A 7 3.58 6.84 6.96
C THR A 7 2.67 6.21 5.92
N VAL A 8 3.28 5.71 4.85
CA VAL A 8 2.61 4.95 3.79
C VAL A 8 2.72 3.47 4.11
N ASN A 9 1.60 2.80 4.27
CA ASN A 9 1.49 1.38 4.52
C ASN A 9 1.19 0.66 3.21
N ILE A 10 2.01 -0.34 2.88
CA ILE A 10 1.85 -1.14 1.67
C ILE A 10 1.41 -2.54 2.14
N PRO A 11 0.19 -2.97 1.78
CA PRO A 11 -0.28 -4.31 2.07
C PRO A 11 0.52 -5.32 1.27
N ASN A 12 0.46 -6.57 1.70
CA ASN A 12 1.13 -7.65 1.01
C ASN A 12 0.65 -7.82 -0.45
N PHE A 13 1.61 -7.96 -1.36
CA PHE A 13 1.41 -8.39 -2.73
C PHE A 13 2.26 -9.65 -2.93
N LYS A 14 1.63 -10.81 -3.13
CA LYS A 14 2.30 -12.13 -3.05
C LYS A 14 3.26 -12.37 -4.21
N GLU A 15 3.05 -11.64 -5.29
CA GLU A 15 3.68 -11.85 -6.58
C GLU A 15 5.00 -11.08 -6.71
N ILE A 16 5.35 -10.22 -5.74
CA ILE A 16 6.55 -9.38 -5.78
C ILE A 16 7.51 -9.70 -4.62
N SER A 17 8.79 -9.88 -4.93
CA SER A 17 9.85 -9.97 -3.92
C SER A 17 10.02 -8.63 -3.20
N ILE A 18 10.50 -8.64 -1.95
CA ILE A 18 10.72 -7.40 -1.20
C ILE A 18 11.65 -6.41 -1.91
N THR A 19 12.71 -6.88 -2.58
CA THR A 19 13.67 -6.00 -3.29
C THR A 19 12.97 -5.25 -4.41
N LYS A 20 12.24 -5.97 -5.27
CA LYS A 20 11.41 -5.36 -6.32
C LYS A 20 10.35 -4.40 -5.75
N MET A 21 9.78 -4.72 -4.59
CA MET A 21 8.82 -3.84 -3.93
C MET A 21 9.46 -2.53 -3.46
N ILE A 22 10.67 -2.59 -2.87
CA ILE A 22 11.44 -1.39 -2.47
C ILE A 22 11.81 -0.55 -3.71
N GLU A 23 12.24 -1.20 -4.79
CA GLU A 23 12.54 -0.53 -6.06
C GLU A 23 11.30 0.18 -6.63
N LEU A 24 10.15 -0.49 -6.62
CA LEU A 24 8.89 0.07 -7.10
C LEU A 24 8.43 1.27 -6.27
N VAL A 25 8.51 1.15 -4.95
CA VAL A 25 8.24 2.23 -3.99
C VAL A 25 9.16 3.42 -4.25
N ALA A 26 10.46 3.17 -4.35
CA ALA A 26 11.43 4.21 -4.63
C ALA A 26 11.14 4.90 -5.96
N LYS A 27 10.82 4.14 -7.01
CA LYS A 27 10.52 4.67 -8.34
C LYS A 27 9.30 5.60 -8.35
N GLN A 28 8.22 5.23 -7.65
CA GLN A 28 6.96 5.95 -7.72
C GLN A 28 6.78 7.01 -6.62
N LEU A 29 7.40 6.83 -5.44
CA LEU A 29 7.25 7.78 -4.32
C LEU A 29 8.37 8.82 -4.25
N LYS A 30 9.59 8.55 -4.76
CA LYS A 30 10.68 9.56 -4.78
C LYS A 30 10.31 10.86 -5.52
N PRO A 31 9.54 10.84 -6.63
CA PRO A 31 9.11 12.08 -7.28
C PRO A 31 8.18 12.93 -6.40
N LEU A 32 7.51 12.33 -5.42
CA LEU A 32 6.50 12.97 -4.56
C LEU A 32 7.10 13.45 -3.23
N GLY A 33 8.30 12.98 -2.89
CA GLY A 33 8.91 13.27 -1.60
C GLY A 33 10.24 12.57 -1.37
N GLU A 34 10.85 12.91 -0.24
CA GLU A 34 12.05 12.26 0.28
C GLU A 34 11.66 11.06 1.15
N ILE A 35 12.07 9.86 0.73
CA ILE A 35 11.92 8.66 1.55
C ILE A 35 12.95 8.70 2.67
N LYS A 36 12.49 8.82 3.92
CA LYS A 36 13.33 8.86 5.12
C LYS A 36 13.70 7.47 5.62
N ASP A 37 12.75 6.53 5.53
CA ASP A 37 12.97 5.16 5.99
C ASP A 37 11.99 4.19 5.30
N ILE A 38 12.39 2.92 5.21
CA ILE A 38 11.53 1.81 4.79
C ILE A 38 11.71 0.69 5.79
N SER A 39 10.62 0.34 6.47
CA SER A 39 10.59 -0.78 7.41
C SER A 39 9.77 -1.94 6.83
N ALA A 40 10.27 -3.15 7.05
CA ALA A 40 9.62 -4.39 6.69
C ALA A 40 9.83 -5.44 7.78
N LEU A 41 8.91 -6.39 7.89
CA LEU A 41 9.06 -7.50 8.81
C LEU A 41 10.05 -8.53 8.24
N CYS A 42 11.16 -8.75 8.96
CA CYS A 42 12.15 -9.74 8.57
C CYS A 42 12.29 -10.84 9.61
N ASN A 43 12.32 -12.09 9.15
CA ASN A 43 12.71 -13.24 9.96
C ASN A 43 14.23 -13.35 9.93
N LYS A 44 14.87 -13.07 11.07
CA LYS A 44 16.34 -13.09 11.19
C LYS A 44 16.92 -14.49 11.03
N ASP A 45 16.24 -15.51 11.57
CA ASP A 45 16.73 -16.90 11.56
C ASP A 45 16.79 -17.47 10.14
N ARG A 46 15.85 -17.07 9.29
CA ARG A 46 15.77 -17.49 7.89
C ARG A 46 16.40 -16.50 6.92
N ASN A 47 16.83 -15.33 7.41
CA ASN A 47 17.28 -14.20 6.60
C ASN A 47 16.31 -13.83 5.46
N VAL A 48 15.00 -13.95 5.74
CA VAL A 48 13.93 -13.68 4.76
C VAL A 48 13.08 -12.53 5.27
N CYS A 49 12.96 -11.49 4.46
CA CYS A 49 11.99 -10.44 4.70
C CYS A 49 10.66 -10.78 4.06
N ILE A 50 9.62 -10.66 4.86
CA ILE A 50 8.25 -10.95 4.50
C ILE A 50 7.70 -9.68 3.85
N PRO A 51 7.20 -9.72 2.60
CA PRO A 51 6.66 -8.54 1.91
C PRO A 51 5.33 -8.04 2.50
N TYR A 52 4.95 -8.53 3.68
CA TYR A 52 3.74 -8.15 4.38
C TYR A 52 4.04 -6.95 5.27
N PHE A 53 3.22 -5.91 5.16
CA PHE A 53 3.28 -4.71 6.01
C PHE A 53 4.59 -3.93 5.87
N ILE A 54 4.95 -3.59 4.63
CA ILE A 54 6.00 -2.59 4.40
C ILE A 54 5.45 -1.22 4.79
N LYS A 55 6.23 -0.46 5.56
CA LYS A 55 5.92 0.93 5.91
C LYS A 55 7.02 1.83 5.39
N VAL A 56 6.62 2.89 4.71
CA VAL A 56 7.50 3.90 4.15
C VAL A 56 7.28 5.19 4.91
N LEU A 57 8.35 5.75 5.47
CA LEU A 57 8.33 7.08 6.05
C LEU A 57 8.70 8.07 4.94
N LEU A 58 7.72 8.82 4.46
CA LEU A 58 7.88 9.74 3.34
C LEU A 58 7.71 11.17 3.84
N ARG A 59 8.70 12.03 3.60
CA ARG A 59 8.53 13.48 3.71
C ARG A 59 8.09 13.99 2.34
N LYS A 60 6.87 14.49 2.23
CA LYS A 60 6.38 15.04 0.97
C LYS A 60 7.11 16.31 0.57
N ASN A 61 7.17 16.57 -0.74
CA ASN A 61 7.79 17.79 -1.27
C ASN A 61 6.97 19.05 -0.94
N ALA A 62 5.64 18.94 -0.93
CA ALA A 62 4.72 20.00 -0.55
C ALA A 62 3.50 19.45 0.19
N ILE A 63 2.89 20.27 1.05
CA ILE A 63 1.74 19.91 1.91
C ILE A 63 0.54 19.42 1.09
N ASP A 64 0.35 19.96 -0.10
CA ASP A 64 -0.74 19.65 -1.02
C ASP A 64 -0.42 18.52 -2.01
N THR A 65 0.79 17.93 -1.96
CA THR A 65 1.13 16.81 -2.85
C THR A 65 0.18 15.64 -2.61
N GLU A 66 -0.60 15.27 -3.62
CA GLU A 66 -1.44 14.06 -3.55
C GLU A 66 -0.56 12.82 -3.74
N LEU A 67 -0.65 11.88 -2.79
CA LEU A 67 -0.06 10.56 -2.97
C LEU A 67 -1.02 9.67 -3.76
N PRO A 68 -0.50 8.72 -4.55
CA PRO A 68 -1.34 7.79 -5.28
C PRO A 68 -2.04 6.82 -4.32
N LEU A 69 -3.15 6.23 -4.75
CA LEU A 69 -3.83 5.17 -3.99
C LEU A 69 -3.27 3.78 -4.31
N PHE A 70 -2.52 3.68 -5.41
CA PHE A 70 -1.93 2.45 -5.92
C PHE A 70 -0.52 2.69 -6.46
N LEU A 71 0.33 1.69 -6.35
CA LEU A 71 1.56 1.55 -7.10
C LEU A 71 1.28 0.67 -8.32
N ASP A 72 1.66 1.13 -9.50
CA ASP A 72 1.49 0.35 -10.74
C ASP A 72 2.64 -0.64 -10.93
N HIS A 73 2.32 -1.93 -11.00
CA HIS A 73 3.23 -3.03 -11.31
C HIS A 73 2.77 -3.74 -12.60
N GLU A 74 3.66 -4.45 -13.29
CA GLU A 74 3.34 -5.21 -14.52
C GLU A 74 2.21 -6.23 -14.29
N ASP A 75 2.24 -6.91 -13.15
CA ASP A 75 1.22 -7.89 -12.73
C ASP A 75 -0.03 -7.26 -12.09
N GLY A 76 -0.12 -5.93 -12.03
CA GLY A 76 -1.31 -5.22 -11.56
C GLY A 76 -1.02 -4.11 -10.55
N ARG A 77 -2.06 -3.69 -9.83
CA ARG A 77 -1.99 -2.54 -8.91
C ARG A 77 -1.85 -2.95 -7.46
N ILE A 78 -0.89 -2.36 -6.76
CA ILE A 78 -0.64 -2.58 -5.33
C ILE A 78 -1.20 -1.39 -4.57
N ASN A 79 -2.18 -1.59 -3.68
CA ASN A 79 -2.74 -0.48 -2.91
C ASN A 79 -1.70 0.12 -1.98
N ILE A 80 -1.84 1.39 -1.65
CA ILE A 80 -1.13 2.00 -0.52
C ILE A 80 -2.12 2.72 0.39
N PHE A 81 -1.83 2.76 1.68
CA PHE A 81 -2.69 3.36 2.69
C PHE A 81 -1.90 4.36 3.53
N TYR A 82 -2.45 5.54 3.70
CA TYR A 82 -1.87 6.59 4.52
C TYR A 82 -2.99 7.41 5.15
N ARG A 83 -2.67 8.18 6.20
CA ARG A 83 -3.67 9.00 6.89
C ARG A 83 -4.24 10.03 5.91
N GLY A 84 -5.55 10.01 5.72
CA GLY A 84 -6.24 10.91 4.78
C GLY A 84 -6.24 10.43 3.32
N CYS A 85 -5.88 9.18 3.03
CA CYS A 85 -6.03 8.64 1.67
C CYS A 85 -7.50 8.59 1.24
N LYS A 86 -7.74 8.86 -0.04
CA LYS A 86 -9.05 8.73 -0.67
C LYS A 86 -9.47 7.24 -0.72
N GLU A 87 -10.76 7.02 -0.93
CA GLU A 87 -11.35 5.69 -0.95
C GLU A 87 -10.79 4.87 -2.11
N ALA A 88 -10.24 3.69 -1.82
CA ALA A 88 -9.70 2.78 -2.82
C ALA A 88 -9.87 1.33 -2.38
N CYS A 89 -10.39 0.51 -3.28
CA CYS A 89 -10.71 -0.88 -2.96
C CYS A 89 -9.53 -1.77 -3.31
N SER A 90 -8.95 -2.40 -2.29
CA SER A 90 -7.82 -3.32 -2.47
C SER A 90 -8.15 -4.62 -3.19
N TYR A 91 -9.44 -4.92 -3.33
CA TYR A 91 -9.90 -6.11 -4.04
C TYR A 91 -10.17 -5.82 -5.52
N CYS A 92 -10.93 -4.77 -5.86
CA CYS A 92 -11.26 -4.47 -7.26
C CYS A 92 -10.27 -3.53 -7.95
N LYS A 93 -9.31 -2.97 -7.21
CA LYS A 93 -8.24 -2.08 -7.71
C LYS A 93 -8.76 -0.80 -8.36
N LYS A 94 -9.86 -0.26 -7.82
CA LYS A 94 -10.50 0.99 -8.25
C LYS A 94 -10.56 2.00 -7.12
N ASP A 95 -10.49 3.26 -7.53
CA ASP A 95 -10.69 4.46 -6.74
C ASP A 95 -12.20 4.68 -6.50
N GLY A 96 -12.56 5.35 -5.41
CA GLY A 96 -13.94 5.73 -5.08
C GLY A 96 -14.80 4.62 -4.47
N ASP A 97 -14.21 3.46 -4.14
CA ASP A 97 -14.90 2.36 -3.49
C ASP A 97 -14.13 1.91 -2.24
N TRP A 98 -14.80 1.78 -1.09
CA TRP A 98 -14.23 1.02 0.02
C TRP A 98 -14.36 -0.49 -0.21
N LYS A 99 -13.39 -1.25 0.28
CA LYS A 99 -13.46 -2.73 0.27
C LYS A 99 -14.71 -3.26 0.98
N SER A 100 -15.15 -2.61 2.06
CA SER A 100 -16.39 -2.93 2.79
C SER A 100 -17.65 -2.83 1.94
N GLU A 101 -17.63 -1.95 0.94
CA GLU A 101 -18.78 -1.65 0.10
C GLU A 101 -18.84 -2.53 -1.14
N PHE A 102 -17.73 -3.18 -1.48
CA PHE A 102 -17.62 -4.03 -2.66
C PHE A 102 -18.65 -5.18 -2.67
N SER A 103 -19.58 -5.12 -3.63
CA SER A 103 -20.80 -5.94 -3.63
C SER A 103 -20.54 -7.44 -3.72
N LYS A 104 -19.44 -7.88 -4.35
CA LYS A 104 -19.08 -9.31 -4.42
C LYS A 104 -18.68 -9.87 -3.04
N LEU A 105 -18.03 -9.05 -2.19
CA LEU A 105 -17.71 -9.47 -0.82
C LEU A 105 -18.96 -9.56 0.06
N LYS A 106 -19.95 -8.68 -0.15
CA LYS A 106 -21.26 -8.79 0.50
C LYS A 106 -21.96 -10.11 0.17
N LYS A 107 -21.92 -10.54 -1.10
CA LYS A 107 -22.49 -11.84 -1.54
C LYS A 107 -21.76 -13.06 -0.96
N ILE A 108 -20.42 -13.00 -0.83
CA ILE A 108 -19.63 -14.08 -0.21
C ILE A 108 -19.93 -14.19 1.30
N LYS A 109 -20.08 -13.06 1.99
CA LYS A 109 -20.48 -13.04 3.42
C LYS A 109 -21.89 -13.61 3.62
N GLN A 110 -22.83 -13.31 2.74
CA GLN A 110 -24.19 -13.84 2.81
C GLN A 110 -24.23 -15.36 2.62
N LYS A 111 -23.44 -15.93 1.69
CA LYS A 111 -23.39 -17.39 1.48
C LYS A 111 -22.89 -18.18 2.69
N LYS A 112 -21.92 -17.64 3.45
CA LYS A 112 -21.37 -18.31 4.65
C LYS A 112 -22.28 -18.28 5.89
N ILE A 113 -23.40 -17.57 5.85
CA ILE A 113 -24.36 -17.52 6.97
C ILE A 113 -25.44 -18.61 6.82
N TYR A 114 -25.49 -19.29 5.67
CA TYR A 114 -26.47 -20.35 5.36
C TYR A 114 -25.84 -21.74 5.17
N GLU A 115 -24.60 -21.94 5.61
CA GLU A 115 -23.93 -23.26 5.75
C GLU A 115 -23.56 -23.46 7.21
#